data_AF-A0AAD7EFS5-F1
#
_entry.id   AF-A0AAD7EFS5-F1
#
_cell.length_a   1.000
_cell.length_b   1.000
_cell.length_c   1.000
_cell.angle_alpha   90.00
_cell.angle_beta   90.00
_cell.angle_gamma   90.00
#
_symmetry.space_group_name_H-M   'P 1'
#
loop_
_entity.id
_entity.type
_entity.pdbx_description
1 polymer ?
#
loop_
_entity_poly.entity_id
_entity_poly.type
_entity_poly.pdbx_seq_one_letter_code
_entity_poly.pdbx_strand_id
1 'polypeptide(L)'
;MPAGLENIPADLEKVVEAVQDALTQRRSKIKKSIRGSLKPNKDGGYAPKEDHLNIFDLTQNIVKGTQCAVNVVLCAHIALMRKVYCKHPGVKFWDELDKRLAKIRAEAKGDMKQVTRAFRHILTEDQDTHGAKTYELDENTVDTFQEGVDALIEAGAKDALGMRDDA
;
A
#
# COMPACT_ATOMS: atom_id res chain seq x y z
N MET A 1 6.75 21.34 10.28
CA MET A 1 5.59 22.25 10.42
C MET A 1 6.09 23.61 10.85
N PRO A 2 5.46 24.72 10.41
CA PRO A 2 5.80 26.05 10.88
C PRO A 2 5.56 26.16 12.39
N ALA A 3 6.51 26.75 13.12
CA ALA A 3 6.37 26.93 14.57
C ALA A 3 5.21 27.88 14.89
N GLY A 4 4.38 27.53 15.88
CA GLY A 4 3.28 28.38 16.38
C GLY A 4 1.90 28.16 15.77
N LEU A 5 1.76 27.24 14.81
CA LEU A 5 0.46 26.92 14.17
C LEU A 5 -0.57 26.32 15.14
N GLU A 6 -0.09 25.66 16.19
CA GLU A 6 -0.90 25.07 17.27
C GLU A 6 -1.57 26.13 18.16
N ASN A 7 -1.03 27.35 18.17
CA ASN A 7 -1.55 28.47 18.96
C ASN A 7 -2.66 29.24 18.24
N ILE A 8 -2.93 28.91 16.96
CA ILE A 8 -3.98 29.54 16.15
C ILE A 8 -4.95 28.45 15.68
N PRO A 9 -6.01 28.14 16.46
CA PRO A 9 -6.94 27.06 16.17
C PRO A 9 -7.54 27.11 14.75
N ALA A 10 -7.81 28.33 14.24
CA ALA A 10 -8.38 28.53 12.91
C ALA A 10 -7.43 28.14 11.76
N ASP A 11 -6.12 28.29 11.95
CA ASP A 11 -5.14 27.90 10.93
C ASP A 11 -4.82 26.40 11.00
N LEU A 12 -4.87 25.82 12.21
CA LEU A 12 -4.83 24.37 12.38
C LEU A 12 -6.04 23.69 11.71
N GLU A 13 -7.24 24.25 11.87
CA GLU A 13 -8.47 23.73 11.27
C GLU A 13 -8.37 23.69 9.74
N LYS A 14 -7.91 24.78 9.11
CA LYS A 14 -7.68 24.83 7.64
C LYS A 14 -6.68 23.77 7.16
N VAL A 15 -5.60 23.55 7.92
CA VAL A 15 -4.62 22.52 7.58
C VAL A 15 -5.23 21.13 7.67
N VAL A 16 -5.99 20.85 8.73
CA VAL A 16 -6.69 19.57 8.90
C VAL A 16 -7.68 19.34 7.77
N GLU A 17 -8.49 20.34 7.41
CA GLU A 17 -9.43 20.28 6.29
C GLU A 17 -8.72 19.99 4.97
N ALA A 18 -7.66 20.73 4.65
CA ALA A 18 -6.89 20.52 3.43
C ALA A 18 -6.28 19.10 3.35
N VAL A 19 -5.82 18.55 4.47
CA VAL A 19 -5.31 17.17 4.55
C VAL A 19 -6.44 16.16 4.35
N GLN A 20 -7.59 16.35 5.00
CA GLN A 20 -8.75 15.48 4.86
C GLN A 20 -9.25 15.43 3.41
N ASP A 21 -9.32 16.58 2.75
CA ASP A 21 -9.69 16.68 1.34
C ASP A 21 -8.69 15.97 0.44
N ALA A 22 -7.39 16.22 0.62
CA ALA A 22 -6.35 15.56 -0.17
C ALA A 22 -6.41 14.03 -0.02
N LEU A 23 -6.59 13.52 1.20
CA LEU A 23 -6.74 12.09 1.48
C LEU A 23 -8.02 11.51 0.86
N THR A 24 -9.13 12.24 0.93
CA THR A 24 -10.41 11.83 0.33
C THR A 24 -10.28 11.71 -1.19
N GLN A 25 -9.67 12.70 -1.84
CA GLN A 25 -9.43 12.67 -3.28
C GLN A 25 -8.50 11.51 -3.67
N ARG A 26 -7.47 11.23 -2.87
CA ARG A 26 -6.58 10.08 -3.12
C ARG A 26 -7.27 8.75 -2.96
N ARG A 27 -8.09 8.56 -1.91
CA ARG A 27 -8.93 7.37 -1.74
C ARG A 27 -9.89 7.18 -2.92
N SER A 28 -10.51 8.26 -3.39
CA SER A 28 -11.37 8.23 -4.57
C SER A 28 -10.61 7.80 -5.83
N LYS A 29 -9.43 8.38 -6.07
CA LYS A 29 -8.55 8.01 -7.20
C LYS A 29 -8.16 6.54 -7.16
N ILE A 30 -7.70 6.03 -6.02
CA ILE A 30 -7.31 4.61 -5.86
C ILE A 30 -8.48 3.68 -6.21
N LYS A 31 -9.67 3.91 -5.64
CA LYS A 31 -10.86 3.09 -5.96
C LYS A 31 -11.20 3.12 -7.44
N LYS A 32 -11.13 4.30 -8.08
CA LYS A 32 -11.40 4.44 -9.52
C LYS A 32 -10.36 3.71 -10.36
N SER A 33 -9.08 3.79 -10.01
CA SER A 33 -8.00 3.05 -10.69
C SER A 33 -8.19 1.55 -10.57
N ILE A 34 -8.50 1.03 -9.38
CA ILE A 34 -8.79 -0.40 -9.17
C ILE A 34 -10.01 -0.82 -9.98
N ARG A 35 -11.11 -0.04 -9.94
CA ARG A 35 -12.30 -0.34 -10.75
C ARG A 35 -11.97 -0.37 -12.24
N GLY A 36 -11.21 0.62 -12.73
CA GLY A 36 -10.78 0.68 -14.13
C GLY A 36 -9.88 -0.49 -14.52
N SER A 37 -9.08 -1.01 -13.58
CA SER A 37 -8.22 -2.19 -13.81
C SER A 37 -9.00 -3.46 -14.14
N LEU A 38 -10.24 -3.54 -13.70
CA LEU A 38 -11.13 -4.67 -13.92
C LEU A 38 -11.98 -4.50 -15.20
N LYS A 39 -11.82 -3.39 -15.94
CA LYS A 39 -12.59 -3.03 -17.15
C LYS A 39 -14.09 -3.34 -17.01
N PRO A 40 -14.85 -2.52 -16.27
CA PRO A 40 -16.28 -2.79 -16.03
C PRO A 40 -17.06 -2.76 -17.35
N ASN A 41 -17.89 -3.77 -17.57
CA ASN A 41 -18.78 -3.88 -18.71
C ASN A 41 -20.06 -3.06 -18.51
N LYS A 42 -20.77 -2.76 -19.61
CA LYS A 42 -22.03 -2.02 -19.58
C LYS A 42 -23.13 -2.76 -18.79
N ASP A 43 -23.04 -4.07 -18.69
CA ASP A 43 -24.01 -4.95 -18.01
C ASP A 43 -23.78 -5.07 -16.49
N GLY A 44 -22.86 -4.28 -15.93
CA GLY A 44 -22.55 -4.27 -14.49
C GLY A 44 -21.54 -5.34 -14.05
N GLY A 45 -21.05 -6.17 -14.97
CA GLY A 45 -19.95 -7.11 -14.75
C GLY A 45 -18.55 -6.52 -15.00
N TYR A 46 -17.53 -7.35 -14.94
CA TYR A 46 -16.14 -7.03 -15.30
C TYR A 46 -15.70 -7.80 -16.54
N ALA A 47 -14.70 -7.31 -17.25
CA ALA A 47 -14.14 -7.99 -18.42
C ALA A 47 -13.52 -9.35 -18.03
N PRO A 48 -13.23 -10.23 -19.01
CA PRO A 48 -12.46 -11.43 -18.76
C PRO A 48 -11.12 -11.15 -18.10
N LYS A 49 -10.57 -12.14 -17.39
CA LYS A 49 -9.31 -12.01 -16.65
C LYS A 49 -8.13 -11.56 -17.51
N GLU A 50 -8.08 -12.05 -18.75
CA GLU A 50 -7.10 -11.71 -19.80
C GLU A 50 -7.03 -10.21 -20.09
N ASP A 51 -8.15 -9.52 -19.87
CA ASP A 51 -8.34 -8.12 -20.19
C ASP A 51 -8.03 -7.20 -19.01
N HIS A 52 -7.84 -7.75 -17.82
CA HIS A 52 -7.51 -6.95 -16.63
C HIS A 52 -6.13 -6.30 -16.77
N LEU A 53 -5.97 -5.12 -16.17
CA LEU A 53 -4.65 -4.52 -16.02
C LEU A 53 -3.81 -5.38 -15.07
N ASN A 54 -2.55 -5.62 -15.43
CA ASN A 54 -1.63 -6.29 -14.54
C ASN A 54 -1.37 -5.43 -13.28
N ILE A 55 -0.85 -6.05 -12.22
CA ILE A 55 -0.71 -5.36 -10.93
C ILE A 55 0.35 -4.24 -10.98
N PHE A 56 1.39 -4.40 -11.78
CA PHE A 56 2.44 -3.38 -11.93
C PHE A 56 1.93 -2.12 -12.61
N ASP A 57 1.28 -2.25 -13.78
CA ASP A 57 0.65 -1.16 -14.53
C ASP A 57 -0.44 -0.48 -13.71
N LEU A 58 -1.23 -1.26 -12.96
CA LEU A 58 -2.20 -0.69 -12.02
C LEU A 58 -1.51 0.16 -10.96
N THR A 59 -0.43 -0.36 -10.36
CA THR A 59 0.33 0.36 -9.33
C THR A 59 0.94 1.63 -9.90
N GLN A 60 1.54 1.56 -11.10
CA GLN A 60 2.10 2.70 -11.81
C GLN A 60 1.04 3.78 -12.08
N ASN A 61 -0.17 3.38 -12.50
CA ASN A 61 -1.28 4.30 -12.71
C ASN A 61 -1.74 5.00 -11.42
N ILE A 62 -1.70 4.30 -10.29
CA ILE A 62 -2.06 4.87 -8.98
C ILE A 62 -1.04 5.93 -8.55
N VAL A 63 0.26 5.59 -8.63
CA VAL A 63 1.35 6.50 -8.22
C VAL A 63 1.65 7.59 -9.25
N LYS A 64 1.09 7.52 -10.46
CA LYS A 64 1.27 8.57 -11.48
C LYS A 64 0.95 9.96 -10.91
N GLY A 65 1.95 10.85 -11.01
CA GLY A 65 1.88 12.20 -10.46
C GLY A 65 2.16 12.29 -8.95
N THR A 66 2.86 11.31 -8.39
CA THR A 66 3.46 11.38 -7.04
C THR A 66 4.96 11.10 -7.13
N GLN A 67 5.67 11.30 -6.02
CA GLN A 67 7.09 10.94 -5.88
C GLN A 67 7.29 9.47 -5.47
N CYS A 68 6.24 8.66 -5.47
CA CYS A 68 6.33 7.26 -5.03
C CYS A 68 6.89 6.39 -6.16
N ALA A 69 7.96 5.65 -5.87
CA ALA A 69 8.47 4.61 -6.74
C ALA A 69 7.58 3.36 -6.65
N VAL A 70 7.39 2.66 -7.78
CA VAL A 70 6.71 1.35 -7.80
C VAL A 70 7.71 0.30 -7.31
N ASN A 71 7.31 -0.48 -6.32
CA ASN A 71 8.08 -1.62 -5.82
C ASN A 71 7.14 -2.80 -5.51
N VAL A 72 7.73 -3.98 -5.27
CA VAL A 72 6.99 -5.23 -5.01
C VAL A 72 6.04 -5.09 -3.81
N VAL A 73 6.49 -4.41 -2.76
CA VAL A 73 5.70 -4.20 -1.54
C VAL A 73 4.45 -3.37 -1.84
N LEU A 74 4.58 -2.30 -2.61
CA LEU A 74 3.45 -1.48 -3.02
C LEU A 74 2.49 -2.27 -3.91
N CYS A 75 3.02 -3.06 -4.86
CA CYS A 75 2.20 -3.95 -5.68
C CYS A 75 1.40 -4.94 -4.82
N ALA A 76 1.99 -5.54 -3.78
CA ALA A 76 1.30 -6.44 -2.87
C ALA A 76 0.19 -5.74 -2.08
N HIS A 77 0.40 -4.49 -1.65
CA HIS A 77 -0.65 -3.68 -1.01
C HIS A 77 -1.79 -3.39 -1.98
N ILE A 78 -1.48 -3.01 -3.22
CA ILE A 78 -2.51 -2.76 -4.25
C ILE A 78 -3.25 -4.04 -4.63
N ALA A 79 -2.56 -5.20 -4.65
CA ALA A 79 -3.17 -6.51 -4.89
C ALA A 79 -4.19 -6.85 -3.79
N LEU A 80 -3.83 -6.61 -2.52
CA LEU A 80 -4.78 -6.73 -1.41
C LEU A 80 -5.99 -5.82 -1.60
N MET A 81 -5.76 -4.55 -1.96
CA MET A 81 -6.85 -3.60 -2.22
C MET A 81 -7.75 -4.09 -3.37
N ARG A 82 -7.18 -4.59 -4.47
CA ARG A 82 -7.94 -5.14 -5.59
C ARG A 82 -8.76 -6.37 -5.18
N LYS A 83 -8.16 -7.30 -4.43
CA LYS A 83 -8.85 -8.49 -3.90
C LYS A 83 -10.04 -8.12 -3.00
N VAL A 84 -9.89 -7.12 -2.12
CA VAL A 84 -10.98 -6.63 -1.28
C VAL A 84 -12.05 -5.94 -2.12
N TYR A 85 -11.65 -5.14 -3.11
CA TYR A 85 -12.58 -4.43 -3.99
C TYR A 85 -13.46 -5.40 -4.80
N CYS A 86 -12.90 -6.50 -5.31
CA CYS A 86 -13.65 -7.52 -6.04
C CYS A 86 -14.76 -8.16 -5.18
N LYS A 87 -14.56 -8.28 -3.86
CA LYS A 87 -15.54 -8.86 -2.93
C LYS A 87 -16.53 -7.84 -2.39
N HIS A 88 -16.06 -6.62 -2.12
CA HIS A 88 -16.82 -5.58 -1.44
C HIS A 88 -16.65 -4.23 -2.16
N PRO A 89 -17.19 -4.07 -3.38
CA PRO A 89 -17.16 -2.79 -4.06
C PRO A 89 -18.05 -1.77 -3.32
N GLY A 90 -17.68 -0.49 -3.39
CA GLY A 90 -18.51 0.61 -2.90
C GLY A 90 -18.09 1.20 -1.55
N VAL A 91 -19.07 1.46 -0.67
CA VAL A 91 -18.87 2.26 0.56
C VAL A 91 -18.07 1.48 1.62
N LYS A 92 -18.40 0.21 1.82
CA LYS A 92 -17.76 -0.68 2.82
C LYS A 92 -16.34 -1.11 2.46
N PHE A 93 -15.86 -0.76 1.26
CA PHE A 93 -14.56 -1.19 0.75
C PHE A 93 -13.42 -0.92 1.74
N TRP A 94 -13.37 0.28 2.31
CA TRP A 94 -12.29 0.67 3.21
C TRP A 94 -12.38 -0.04 4.55
N ASP A 95 -13.58 -0.16 5.11
CA ASP A 95 -13.79 -0.87 6.38
C ASP A 95 -13.40 -2.35 6.26
N GLU A 96 -13.73 -2.99 5.13
CA GLU A 96 -13.34 -4.37 4.86
C GLU A 96 -11.84 -4.52 4.59
N LEU A 97 -11.19 -3.51 3.99
CA LEU A 97 -9.74 -3.48 3.84
C LEU A 97 -9.06 -3.41 5.21
N ASP A 98 -9.53 -2.53 6.09
CA ASP A 98 -9.00 -2.36 7.44
C ASP A 98 -9.18 -3.63 8.28
N LYS A 99 -10.36 -4.26 8.22
CA LYS A 99 -10.59 -5.57 8.83
C LYS A 99 -9.64 -6.63 8.29
N ARG A 100 -9.38 -6.65 6.98
CA ARG A 100 -8.49 -7.62 6.37
C ARG A 100 -7.04 -7.41 6.78
N LEU A 101 -6.59 -6.16 6.87
CA LEU A 101 -5.27 -5.80 7.40
C LEU A 101 -5.13 -6.17 8.87
N ALA A 102 -6.14 -5.89 9.70
CA ALA A 102 -6.17 -6.27 11.10
C ALA A 102 -6.08 -7.80 11.27
N LYS A 103 -6.80 -8.55 10.42
CA LYS A 103 -6.75 -10.02 10.41
C LYS A 103 -5.34 -10.54 10.07
N ILE A 104 -4.70 -10.00 9.03
CA ILE A 104 -3.32 -10.40 8.65
C ILE A 104 -2.35 -10.15 9.83
N ARG A 105 -2.46 -9.00 10.50
CA ARG A 105 -1.63 -8.68 11.67
C ARG A 105 -1.88 -9.60 12.86
N ALA A 106 -3.15 -9.90 13.14
CA ALA A 106 -3.54 -10.81 14.21
C ALA A 106 -3.04 -12.24 13.98
N GLU A 107 -3.15 -12.73 12.74
CA GLU A 107 -2.65 -14.05 12.34
C GLU A 107 -1.13 -14.13 12.44
N ALA A 108 -0.43 -13.05 12.09
CA ALA A 108 1.02 -12.97 12.17
C ALA A 108 1.57 -12.84 13.61
N LYS A 109 0.73 -12.52 14.60
CA LYS A 109 1.14 -12.34 16.02
C LYS A 109 2.35 -11.40 16.22
N GLY A 110 2.49 -10.38 15.37
CA GLY A 110 3.61 -9.44 15.39
C GLY A 110 4.87 -9.89 14.63
N ASP A 111 4.87 -11.08 14.04
CA ASP A 111 5.97 -11.56 13.20
C ASP A 111 5.91 -10.96 11.79
N MET A 112 6.84 -10.05 11.50
CA MET A 112 6.94 -9.38 10.19
C MET A 112 7.17 -10.36 9.04
N LYS A 113 7.86 -11.50 9.27
CA LYS A 113 8.08 -12.51 8.22
C LYS A 113 6.76 -13.15 7.79
N GLN A 114 5.83 -13.35 8.72
CA GLN A 114 4.49 -13.88 8.42
C GLN A 114 3.63 -12.86 7.69
N VAL A 115 3.71 -11.58 8.06
CA VAL A 115 3.05 -10.50 7.31
C VAL A 115 3.55 -10.47 5.87
N THR A 116 4.87 -10.47 5.67
CA THR A 116 5.48 -10.51 4.33
C THR A 116 5.05 -11.74 3.55
N ARG A 117 5.00 -12.93 4.18
CA ARG A 117 4.52 -14.16 3.53
C ARG A 117 3.05 -14.03 3.09
N ALA A 118 2.20 -13.43 3.91
CA ALA A 118 0.79 -13.21 3.56
C ALA A 118 0.66 -12.27 2.36
N PHE A 119 1.41 -11.17 2.34
CA PHE A 119 1.41 -10.22 1.21
C PHE A 119 1.98 -10.83 -0.08
N ARG A 120 3.04 -11.65 0.01
CA ARG A 120 3.54 -12.41 -1.13
C ARG A 120 2.48 -13.33 -1.70
N HIS A 121 1.80 -14.10 -0.85
CA HIS A 121 0.72 -14.98 -1.29
C HIS A 121 -0.42 -14.22 -1.97
N ILE A 122 -0.84 -13.08 -1.41
CA ILE A 122 -1.86 -12.21 -2.01
C ILE A 122 -1.41 -11.70 -3.39
N LEU A 123 -0.15 -11.30 -3.53
CA LEU A 123 0.40 -10.83 -4.80
C LEU A 123 0.41 -11.94 -5.85
N THR A 124 0.82 -13.16 -5.47
CA THR A 124 0.80 -14.32 -6.37
C THR A 124 -0.62 -14.65 -6.82
N GLU A 125 -1.59 -14.74 -5.89
CA GLU A 125 -3.00 -15.00 -6.26
C GLU A 125 -3.55 -13.93 -7.22
N ASP A 126 -3.16 -12.69 -7.02
CA ASP A 126 -3.57 -11.57 -7.86
C ASP A 126 -2.94 -11.65 -9.25
N GLN A 127 -1.66 -12.04 -9.35
CA GLN A 127 -0.98 -12.34 -10.60
C GLN A 127 -1.63 -13.52 -11.34
N ASP A 128 -1.93 -14.62 -10.65
CA ASP A 128 -2.62 -15.78 -11.23
C ASP A 128 -4.03 -15.43 -11.73
N THR A 129 -4.68 -14.45 -11.09
CA THR A 129 -6.06 -14.06 -11.41
C THR A 129 -6.14 -13.00 -12.50
N HIS A 130 -5.16 -12.11 -12.60
CA HIS A 130 -5.23 -10.90 -13.42
C HIS A 130 -4.03 -10.74 -14.37
N GLY A 131 -3.09 -11.69 -14.37
CA GLY A 131 -1.81 -11.58 -15.06
C GLY A 131 -1.68 -12.50 -16.26
N ALA A 132 -1.60 -11.87 -17.44
CA ALA A 132 -0.79 -12.33 -18.56
C ALA A 132 0.05 -11.14 -19.08
N LYS A 133 1.30 -11.05 -18.61
CA LYS A 133 2.50 -10.47 -19.26
C LYS A 133 3.63 -10.37 -18.24
N THR A 134 4.76 -10.97 -18.58
CA THR A 134 5.99 -11.07 -17.82
C THR A 134 6.60 -9.68 -17.60
N TYR A 135 6.71 -9.23 -16.36
CA TYR A 135 7.59 -8.15 -15.97
C TYR A 135 8.45 -8.64 -14.82
N GLU A 136 9.76 -8.56 -14.99
CA GLU A 136 10.72 -8.83 -13.92
C GLU A 136 10.71 -7.63 -12.99
N LEU A 137 10.14 -7.80 -11.79
CA LEU A 137 10.33 -6.84 -10.72
C LEU A 137 11.68 -7.15 -10.08
N ASP A 138 12.52 -6.14 -9.95
CA ASP A 138 13.79 -6.26 -9.25
C ASP A 138 13.54 -6.57 -7.76
N GLU A 139 13.67 -7.86 -7.39
CA GLU A 139 13.47 -8.36 -6.03
C GLU A 139 14.41 -7.71 -5.02
N ASN A 140 15.53 -7.13 -5.48
CA ASN A 140 16.53 -6.47 -4.63
C ASN A 140 16.02 -5.18 -3.95
N THR A 141 14.85 -4.66 -4.34
CA THR A 141 14.26 -3.49 -3.67
C THR A 141 13.67 -3.79 -2.29
N VAL A 142 13.38 -5.06 -1.97
CA VAL A 142 12.91 -5.46 -0.63
C VAL A 142 14.06 -5.47 0.38
N ASP A 143 15.27 -5.85 -0.06
CA ASP A 143 16.46 -5.90 0.80
C ASP A 143 16.84 -4.49 1.29
N THR A 144 16.83 -3.47 0.42
CA THR A 144 17.25 -2.12 0.86
C THR A 144 16.35 -1.47 1.94
N PHE A 145 15.04 -1.80 1.97
CA PHE A 145 14.15 -1.30 3.03
C PHE A 145 14.31 -2.11 4.32
N GLN A 146 14.46 -3.43 4.20
CA GLN A 146 14.72 -4.32 5.33
C GLN A 146 16.08 -3.99 5.96
N GLU A 147 17.13 -3.83 5.16
CA GLU A 147 18.47 -3.36 5.57
C GLU A 147 18.41 -1.97 6.19
N GLY A 148 17.63 -1.05 5.63
CA GLY A 148 17.47 0.30 6.19
C GLY A 148 16.76 0.30 7.55
N VAL A 149 15.74 -0.54 7.74
CA VAL A 149 15.03 -0.70 9.01
C VAL A 149 15.87 -1.48 10.03
N ASP A 150 16.54 -2.55 9.61
CA ASP A 150 17.42 -3.36 10.46
C ASP A 150 18.64 -2.53 10.92
N ALA A 151 19.21 -1.69 10.05
CA ALA A 151 20.27 -0.74 10.42
C ALA A 151 19.79 0.33 11.42
N LEU A 152 18.53 0.80 11.29
CA LEU A 152 17.95 1.78 12.22
C LEU A 152 17.65 1.17 13.59
N ILE A 153 17.22 -0.09 13.62
CA ILE A 153 17.03 -0.86 14.86
C ILE A 153 18.38 -1.16 15.52
N GLU A 154 19.40 -1.51 14.74
CA GLU A 154 20.75 -1.76 15.25
C GLU A 154 21.41 -0.48 15.79
N ALA A 155 21.26 0.65 15.10
CA ALA A 155 21.71 1.95 15.59
C ALA A 155 20.99 2.37 16.88
N GLY A 156 19.66 2.22 16.92
CA GLY A 156 18.88 2.50 18.14
C GLY A 156 19.21 1.55 19.30
N ALA A 157 19.58 0.30 19.02
CA ALA A 157 20.03 -0.66 20.03
C ALA A 157 21.43 -0.34 20.56
N LYS A 158 22.36 0.13 19.70
CA LYS A 158 23.70 0.59 20.11
C LYS A 158 23.63 1.84 20.99
N ASP A 159 22.78 2.80 20.63
CA ASP A 159 22.55 4.01 21.44
C ASP A 159 21.93 3.69 22.80
N ALA A 160 21.03 2.70 22.87
CA ALA A 160 20.43 2.25 24.13
C ALA A 160 21.39 1.45 25.03
N LEU A 161 22.47 0.89 24.46
CA LEU A 161 23.48 0.10 25.18
C LEU A 161 24.72 0.92 25.59
N GLY A 162 24.81 2.19 25.21
CA GLY A 162 25.86 3.10 25.71
C GLY A 162 27.29 2.70 25.33
N MET A 163 27.49 1.92 24.27
CA MET A 163 28.83 1.62 23.76
C MET A 163 29.30 2.81 22.91
N ARG A 164 30.06 3.70 23.54
CA ARG A 164 30.89 4.68 22.82
C ARG A 164 32.04 3.91 22.17
N ASP A 165 32.20 4.09 20.87
CA ASP A 165 33.43 3.71 20.17
C ASP A 165 34.56 4.60 20.72
N ASP A 166 35.41 4.01 21.57
CA ASP A 166 36.68 4.58 21.97
C ASP A 166 37.64 4.46 20.76
N ALA A 167 37.88 5.60 20.11
CA ALA A 167 39.02 5.83 19.21
C ALA A 167 40.10 6.64 19.95
#